data_AF-A0A1E5P2L3-F1
#
_entry.id   AF-A0A1E5P2L3-F1
#
_cell.length_a   1.000
_cell.length_b   1.000
_cell.length_c   1.000
_cell.angle_alpha   90.00
_cell.angle_beta   90.00
_cell.angle_gamma   90.00
#
_symmetry.space_group_name_H-M   'P 1'
#
loop_
_entity.id
_entity.type
_entity.pdbx_description
1 polymer ?
#
loop_
_entity_poly.entity_id
_entity_poly.type
_entity_poly.pdbx_seq_one_letter_code
_entity_poly.pdbx_strand_id
1 'polypeptide(L)' 'MSKSAKVAAGGVVVGIALMILVGFWPGLLIMIGVPVAAYLMLDSSQRRRLRGISRKQIGR' A
#
# COMPACT_ATOMS: atom_id res chain seq x y z
N MET A 1 4.67 -1.42 -22.10
CA MET A 1 4.70 -1.04 -20.66
C MET A 1 5.18 -2.22 -19.84
N SER A 2 6.15 -2.01 -18.94
CA SER A 2 6.58 -3.05 -17.98
C SER A 2 5.42 -3.40 -17.04
N LYS A 3 5.45 -4.61 -16.44
CA LYS A 3 4.44 -5.02 -15.45
C LYS A 3 4.35 -4.00 -14.30
N SER A 4 5.50 -3.51 -13.83
CA SER A 4 5.59 -2.47 -12.81
C SER A 4 4.92 -1.16 -13.24
N ALA A 5 5.08 -0.75 -14.51
CA ALA A 5 4.42 0.45 -15.03
C ALA A 5 2.89 0.31 -15.06
N LYS A 6 2.36 -0.88 -15.39
CA LYS A 6 0.91 -1.14 -15.33
C LYS A 6 0.37 -1.11 -13.90
N VAL A 7 1.09 -1.70 -12.95
CA VAL A 7 0.71 -1.69 -11.53
C VAL A 7 0.74 -0.27 -10.96
N ALA A 8 1.79 0.50 -11.25
CA ALA A 8 1.89 1.90 -10.84
C ALA A 8 0.74 2.74 -11.41
N ALA A 9 0.46 2.61 -12.71
CA ALA A 9 -0.67 3.31 -13.34
C ALA A 9 -2.02 2.92 -12.71
N GLY A 10 -2.25 1.63 -12.46
CA GLY A 10 -3.45 1.17 -11.77
C GLY A 10 -3.60 1.74 -10.36
N GLY A 11 -2.50 1.78 -9.59
CA GLY A 11 -2.49 2.37 -8.25
C GLY A 11 -2.84 3.86 -8.27
N VAL A 12 -2.31 4.61 -9.23
CA VAL A 12 -2.63 6.05 -9.40
C VAL A 12 -4.10 6.24 -9.74
N VAL A 13 -4.65 5.47 -10.68
CA VAL A 13 -6.07 5.56 -11.07
C VAL A 13 -6.99 5.27 -9.89
N VAL A 14 -6.73 4.19 -9.14
CA VAL A 14 -7.51 3.84 -7.95
C VAL A 14 -7.39 4.92 -6.88
N GLY A 15 -6.20 5.48 -6.69
CA GLY A 15 -5.97 6.54 -5.71
C GLY A 15 -6.72 7.82 -6.04
N ILE A 16 -6.72 8.25 -7.31
CA ILE A 16 -7.48 9.41 -7.77
C ILE A 16 -8.98 9.16 -7.60
N ALA A 17 -9.47 7.98 -8.02
CA ALA A 17 -10.88 7.62 -7.87
C ALA A 17 -11.33 7.65 -6.40
N LEU A 18 -10.49 7.14 -5.49
CA LEU A 18 -10.75 7.20 -4.05
C LEU A 18 -10.86 8.66 -3.56
N MET A 19 -9.92 9.53 -3.93
CA MET A 19 -9.94 10.94 -3.51
C MET A 19 -11.17 11.69 -4.02
N ILE A 20 -11.62 11.39 -5.24
CA ILE A 20 -12.84 11.98 -5.80
C ILE A 20 -14.08 11.48 -5.06
N LEU A 21 -14.15 10.18 -4.76
CA LEU A 21 -15.34 9.54 -4.19
C LEU A 21 -15.61 9.99 -2.74
N VAL A 22 -14.57 10.04 -1.91
CA VAL A 22 -14.73 10.32 -0.47
C VAL A 22 -14.18 11.67 -0.04
N GLY A 23 -13.65 12.45 -0.98
CA GLY A 23 -12.97 13.71 -0.72
C GLY A 23 -11.52 13.54 -0.25
N PHE A 24 -10.78 14.65 -0.29
CA PHE A 24 -9.33 14.63 -0.05
C PHE A 24 -8.95 14.14 1.35
N TRP A 25 -9.53 14.71 2.41
CA TRP A 25 -9.15 14.36 3.78
C TRP A 25 -9.53 12.92 4.15
N PRO A 26 -10.77 12.45 3.93
CA PRO A 26 -11.11 11.05 4.18
C PRO A 26 -10.35 10.09 3.26
N GLY A 27 -10.16 10.46 1.99
CA GLY A 27 -9.40 9.65 1.04
C GLY A 27 -7.94 9.47 1.46
N LEU A 28 -7.30 10.53 1.95
CA LEU A 28 -5.94 10.47 2.49
C LEU A 28 -5.86 9.58 3.73
N LEU A 29 -6.83 9.71 4.64
CA LEU A 29 -6.93 8.85 5.82
C LEU A 29 -7.13 7.38 5.45
N ILE A 30 -7.93 7.06 4.43
CA ILE A 30 -8.11 5.68 3.96
C ILE A 30 -6.82 5.15 3.31
N MET A 31 -6.21 5.94 2.43
CA MET A 31 -4.98 5.57 1.71
C MET A 31 -3.85 5.16 2.67
N ILE A 32 -3.73 5.84 3.82
CA ILE A 32 -2.70 5.56 4.83
C ILE A 32 -3.22 4.61 5.91
N GLY A 33 -4.41 4.89 6.42
CA GLY A 33 -5.02 4.23 7.56
C GLY A 33 -5.34 2.78 7.29
N VAL A 34 -5.80 2.42 6.09
CA VAL A 34 -6.08 1.02 5.75
C VAL A 34 -4.80 0.17 5.77
N PRO A 35 -3.71 0.53 5.07
CA PRO A 35 -2.44 -0.19 5.18
C PRO A 35 -1.88 -0.26 6.60
N VAL A 36 -1.99 0.83 7.37
CA VAL A 36 -1.52 0.87 8.76
C VAL A 36 -2.34 -0.09 9.63
N ALA A 37 -3.67 0.00 9.57
CA ALA A 37 -4.56 -0.89 10.33
C ALA A 37 -4.33 -2.36 9.93
N ALA A 38 -4.23 -2.64 8.62
CA ALA A 38 -3.91 -3.98 8.12
C ALA A 38 -2.59 -4.49 8.71
N TYR A 39 -1.53 -3.68 8.71
CA TYR A 39 -0.25 -4.06 9.31
C TYR A 39 -0.35 -4.29 10.82
N LEU A 40 -1.13 -3.47 11.52
CA LEU A 40 -1.35 -3.61 12.95
C LEU A 40 -2.16 -4.88 13.30
N MET A 41 -3.07 -5.29 12.43
CA MET A 41 -3.85 -6.52 12.56
C MET A 41 -3.06 -7.81 12.23
N LEU A 42 -1.86 -7.69 11.64
CA LEU A 42 -1.02 -8.86 11.37
C LEU A 42 -0.49 -9.48 12.66
N ASP A 43 -0.50 -10.81 12.70
CA ASP A 43 0.17 -11.59 13.72
C ASP A 43 1.68 -11.34 13.73
N SER A 44 2.30 -11.59 14.89
CA SER A 44 3.75 -11.43 15.08
C SER A 44 4.58 -12.22 14.07
N SER A 45 4.12 -13.41 13.68
CA SER A 45 4.76 -14.27 12.67
C SER A 45 4.70 -13.67 11.26
N GLN A 46 3.54 -13.13 10.85
CA GLN A 46 3.33 -12.46 9.56
C GLN A 46 4.16 -11.18 9.47
N ARG A 47 4.14 -10.38 10.54
CA ARG A 47 4.91 -9.13 10.64
C ARG A 47 6.41 -9.38 10.56
N ARG A 48 6.91 -10.42 11.22
CA ARG A 48 8.32 -10.84 11.16
C ARG A 48 8.72 -11.26 9.75
N ARG A 49 7.85 -12.02 9.07
CA ARG A 49 8.09 -12.44 7.67
C ARG A 49 8.12 -11.25 6.71
N LEU A 50 7.17 -10.32 6.82
CA LEU A 50 7.15 -9.09 6.00
C LEU A 50 8.42 -8.25 6.19
N ARG A 51 8.85 -8.03 7.44
CA ARG A 51 10.12 -7.34 7.75
C ARG A 51 11.32 -8.07 7.15
N GLY A 52 11.30 -9.40 7.13
CA GLY A 52 12.34 -10.23 6.52
C GLY A 52 12.37 -10.15 4.99
N ILE A 53 11.22 -10.03 4.33
CA ILE A 53 11.13 -9.89 2.86
C ILE A 53 11.60 -8.51 2.42
N SER A 54 11.17 -7.45 3.12
CA SER A 54 11.56 -6.07 2.82
C SER A 54 13.08 -5.87 2.84
N ARG A 55 13.80 -6.52 3.78
CA ARG A 55 15.27 -6.44 3.87
C ARG A 55 16.02 -7.17 2.74
N LYS A 56 15.39 -8.11 2.03
CA LYS A 56 16.07 -8.90 0.98
C LYS A 56 16.16 -8.19 -0.38
N GLN A 57 15.55 -7.03 -0.53
CA GLN A 57 15.57 -6.23 -1.78
C GLN A 57 16.43 -4.97 -1.70
N ILE A 58 17.04 -4.65 -0.56
CA ILE A 58 17.97 -3.53 -0.41
C ILE A 58 19.39 -4.11 -0.57
N GLY A 59 19.92 -4.14 -1.80
CA GLY A 59 21.27 -4.65 -2.10
C GLY A 59 21.36 -5.78 -3.14
N ARG A 60 20.30 -6.02 -3.91
CA ARG A 60 20.34 -6.80 -5.15
C ARG A 60 19.63 -6.04 -6.26
#